data_AF-A0A9Q1C0S8-F1
#
_entry.id   AF-A0A9Q1C0S8-F1
#
_cell.length_a   1.000
_cell.length_b   1.000
_cell.length_c   1.000
_cell.angle_alpha   90.00
_cell.angle_beta   90.00
_cell.angle_gamma   90.00
#
_symmetry.space_group_name_H-M   'P 1'
#
loop_
_entity.id
_entity.type
_entity.pdbx_description
1 polymer ?
#
loop_
_entity_poly.entity_id
_entity_poly.type
_entity_poly.pdbx_seq_one_letter_code
_entity_poly.pdbx_strand_id
1 'polypeptide(L)'
;MIIDCKLNCKPDILSLTGSDIERVNNYKYLGVYLGNSFSWKDHIDFLIKNLNVRMYCMRKLHSFYVSPEILSVFYNSVICSVWRYRLLAWGGNISQCEKDRLNRLIKRASRIIGTEQTGVGDTYRALLPQKLHTVWTDVSHPLHNSLS
;
A
#
# COMPACT_ATOMS: atom_id res chain seq x y z
N MET A 1 -11.14 23.59 8.83
CA MET A 1 -9.75 23.38 9.27
C MET A 1 -9.71 23.68 10.76
N ILE A 2 -9.87 22.66 11.60
CA ILE A 2 -9.68 22.80 13.05
C ILE A 2 -8.34 22.13 13.33
N ILE A 3 -7.30 22.95 13.50
CA ILE A 3 -6.00 22.52 13.99
C ILE A 3 -6.03 22.84 15.47
N ASP A 4 -6.22 21.82 16.31
CA ASP A 4 -6.11 21.97 17.75
C ASP A 4 -4.66 21.62 18.15
N CYS A 5 -3.85 22.65 18.36
CA CYS A 5 -2.46 22.54 18.80
C CYS A 5 -2.41 22.44 20.33
N LYS A 6 -2.74 21.28 20.91
CA LYS A 6 -2.33 20.98 22.30
C LYS A 6 -0.83 20.70 22.33
N LEU A 7 -0.04 21.77 22.40
CA LEU A 7 1.37 21.74 22.74
C LEU A 7 1.53 21.20 24.18
N ASN A 8 2.12 20.01 24.28
CA ASN A 8 2.78 19.49 25.48
C ASN A 8 1.90 19.04 26.68
N CYS A 9 0.78 18.33 26.41
CA CYS A 9 0.10 17.53 27.43
C CYS A 9 0.56 16.07 27.33
N LYS A 10 0.91 15.41 28.45
CA LYS A 10 1.03 13.95 28.49
C LYS A 10 -0.25 13.36 27.89
N PRO A 11 -0.16 12.44 26.92
CA PRO A 11 -1.36 11.99 26.23
C PRO A 11 -2.25 11.23 27.22
N ASP A 12 -3.50 11.65 27.38
CA ASP A 12 -4.46 11.12 28.37
C ASP A 12 -4.56 9.59 28.31
N ILE A 13 -4.60 8.89 29.44
CA ILE A 13 -4.74 7.42 29.43
C ILE A 13 -6.08 7.06 28.78
N LEU A 14 -6.02 6.34 27.66
CA LEU A 14 -7.20 5.82 26.97
C LEU A 14 -7.52 4.46 27.59
N SER A 15 -8.68 4.31 28.22
CA SER A 15 -9.13 3.01 28.73
C SER A 15 -10.35 2.52 27.92
N LEU A 16 -10.27 1.29 27.42
CA LEU A 16 -11.39 0.60 26.78
C LEU A 16 -11.85 -0.50 27.73
N THR A 17 -13.13 -0.49 28.12
CA THR A 17 -13.73 -1.51 29.01
C THR A 17 -12.94 -1.73 30.31
N GLY A 18 -12.35 -0.67 30.86
CA GLY A 18 -11.57 -0.71 32.11
C GLY A 18 -10.13 -1.22 31.95
N SER A 19 -9.65 -1.42 30.73
CA SER A 19 -8.25 -1.74 30.42
C SER A 19 -7.56 -0.60 29.71
N ASP A 20 -6.35 -0.24 30.16
CA ASP A 20 -5.55 0.81 29.56
C ASP A 20 -5.01 0.38 28.19
N ILE A 21 -5.21 1.22 27.17
CA ILE A 21 -4.75 0.99 25.80
C ILE A 21 -3.31 1.46 25.68
N GLU A 22 -2.43 0.55 25.28
CA GLU A 22 -1.05 0.89 24.96
C GLU A 22 -0.97 1.82 23.74
N ARG A 23 -0.26 2.94 23.90
CA ARG A 23 0.08 3.82 22.78
C ARG A 23 1.37 3.37 22.13
N VAL A 24 1.27 2.91 20.89
CA VAL A 24 2.41 2.53 20.07
C VAL A 24 2.64 3.52 18.93
N ASN A 25 3.90 3.75 18.58
CA ASN A 25 4.25 4.66 17.48
C ASN A 25 3.99 4.09 16.09
N ASN A 26 3.99 2.76 15.98
CA ASN A 26 3.69 2.05 14.76
C ASN A 26 2.96 0.75 15.11
N TYR A 27 1.88 0.47 14.38
CA TYR A 27 1.06 -0.72 14.59
C TYR A 27 0.81 -1.43 13.26
N LYS A 28 0.95 -2.75 13.25
CA LYS A 28 0.67 -3.56 12.07
C LYS A 28 -0.77 -4.04 12.10
N TYR A 29 -1.60 -3.49 11.23
CA TYR A 29 -3.00 -3.89 11.09
C TYR A 29 -3.26 -4.52 9.72
N LEU A 30 -3.72 -5.78 9.73
CA LEU A 30 -4.06 -6.54 8.52
C LEU A 30 -2.96 -6.52 7.45
N GLY A 31 -1.69 -6.56 7.87
CA GLY A 31 -0.53 -6.54 6.97
C GLY A 31 -0.02 -5.16 6.55
N VAL A 32 -0.69 -4.07 6.96
CA VAL A 32 -0.27 -2.69 6.68
C VAL A 32 0.26 -2.06 7.97
N TYR A 33 1.34 -1.29 7.87
CA TYR A 33 1.90 -0.56 9.01
C TYR A 33 1.29 0.83 9.11
N LEU A 34 0.74 1.15 10.27
CA LEU A 34 0.09 2.41 10.60
C LEU A 34 1.01 3.18 11.56
N GLY A 35 1.65 4.23 11.06
CA GLY A 35 2.41 5.15 11.91
C GLY A 35 1.51 6.10 12.69
N ASN A 36 1.94 6.54 13.86
CA ASN A 36 1.22 7.47 14.73
C ASN A 36 0.86 8.81 14.04
N SER A 37 1.72 9.31 13.16
CA SER A 37 1.46 10.51 12.35
C SER A 37 0.76 10.21 11.01
N PHE A 38 0.11 9.05 10.88
CA PHE A 38 -0.35 8.49 9.60
C PHE A 38 0.75 8.46 8.54
N SER A 39 2.01 8.37 8.97
CA SER A 39 3.14 8.19 8.07
C SER A 39 3.16 6.76 7.56
N TRP A 40 3.28 6.63 6.24
CA TRP A 40 3.36 5.34 5.55
C TRP A 40 4.81 4.89 5.29
N LYS A 41 5.81 5.62 5.81
CA LYS A 41 7.23 5.34 5.60
C LYS A 41 7.59 3.91 5.97
N ASP A 42 7.24 3.48 7.18
CA ASP A 42 7.51 2.13 7.68
C ASP A 42 6.84 1.06 6.81
N HIS A 43 5.62 1.34 6.34
CA HIS A 43 4.92 0.44 5.42
C HIS A 43 5.65 0.33 4.08
N ILE A 44 6.09 1.46 3.51
CA ILE A 44 6.81 1.51 2.24
C ILE A 44 8.18 0.84 2.35
N ASP A 45 8.90 1.05 3.45
CA ASP A 45 10.18 0.40 3.71
C ASP A 45 10.01 -1.12 3.83
N PHE A 46 8.98 -1.56 4.56
CA PHE A 46 8.62 -2.97 4.64
C PHE A 46 8.26 -3.56 3.26
N LEU A 47 7.46 -2.85 2.46
CA LEU A 47 7.11 -3.27 1.10
C LEU A 47 8.35 -3.39 0.22
N ILE A 48 9.21 -2.37 0.18
CA ILE A 48 10.43 -2.37 -0.64
C ILE A 48 11.33 -3.53 -0.26
N LYS A 49 11.52 -3.81 1.04
CA LYS A 49 12.31 -4.95 1.51
C LYS A 49 11.74 -6.28 0.97
N ASN A 50 10.43 -6.48 1.09
CA ASN A 50 9.76 -7.70 0.61
C ASN A 50 9.76 -7.85 -0.92
N LEU A 51 9.60 -6.74 -1.64
CA LEU A 51 9.61 -6.73 -3.10
C LEU A 51 11.01 -6.98 -3.64
N ASN A 52 12.06 -6.48 -3.00
CA ASN A 52 13.44 -6.72 -3.44
C ASN A 52 13.82 -8.21 -3.42
N VAL A 53 13.37 -8.97 -2.42
CA VAL A 53 13.57 -10.43 -2.36
C VAL A 53 12.90 -11.11 -3.56
N ARG A 54 11.68 -10.71 -3.90
CA ARG A 54 10.94 -11.26 -5.06
C ARG A 54 11.55 -10.84 -6.39
N MET A 55 12.02 -9.60 -6.48
CA MET A 55 12.78 -9.10 -7.63
C MET A 55 14.08 -9.88 -7.84
N TYR A 56 14.75 -10.33 -6.77
CA TYR A 56 15.91 -11.22 -6.90
C TYR A 56 15.51 -12.56 -7.53
N CYS A 57 14.42 -13.17 -7.07
CA CYS A 57 13.89 -14.40 -7.68
C CYS A 57 13.55 -14.20 -9.17
N MET A 58 12.86 -13.10 -9.51
CA MET A 58 12.54 -12.75 -10.90
C MET A 58 13.79 -12.61 -11.77
N ARG A 59 14.85 -11.96 -11.27
CA ARG A 59 16.14 -11.88 -11.98
C ARG A 59 16.78 -13.24 -12.20
N LYS A 60 16.66 -14.15 -11.22
CA LYS A 60 17.16 -15.52 -11.35
C LYS A 60 16.37 -16.31 -12.40
N LEU A 61 15.05 -16.20 -12.41
CA LEU A 61 14.22 -16.80 -13.46
C LEU A 61 14.59 -16.28 -14.85
N HIS A 62 14.75 -14.97 -14.99
CA HIS A 62 15.20 -14.38 -16.25
C HIS A 62 16.60 -14.89 -16.68
N SER A 63 17.52 -15.11 -15.74
CA SER A 63 18.85 -15.68 -16.07
C SER A 63 18.80 -17.13 -16.57
N PHE A 64 17.70 -17.84 -16.35
CA PHE A 64 17.46 -19.17 -16.90
C PHE A 64 16.70 -19.13 -18.24
N TYR A 65 16.62 -17.96 -18.88
CA TYR A 65 15.95 -17.78 -20.16
C TYR A 65 14.46 -18.18 -20.15
N VAL A 66 13.81 -18.02 -18.99
CA VAL A 66 12.35 -18.20 -18.87
C VAL A 66 11.64 -17.19 -19.77
N SER A 67 10.56 -17.62 -20.43
CA SER A 67 9.85 -16.80 -21.39
C SER A 67 9.27 -15.52 -20.76
N PRO A 68 9.19 -14.40 -21.51
CA PRO A 68 8.59 -13.16 -21.05
C PRO A 68 7.15 -13.31 -20.53
N GLU A 69 6.37 -14.20 -21.12
CA GLU A 69 4.98 -14.47 -20.74
C GLU A 69 4.92 -15.08 -19.33
N ILE A 70 5.77 -16.06 -19.05
CA ILE A 70 5.86 -16.68 -17.72
C ILE A 70 6.38 -15.67 -16.70
N LEU A 71 7.36 -14.83 -17.07
CA LEU A 71 7.85 -13.75 -16.20
C LEU A 71 6.77 -12.71 -15.90
N SER A 72 5.89 -12.41 -16.86
CA SER A 72 4.73 -11.53 -16.67
C SER A 72 3.73 -12.14 -15.68
N VAL A 73 3.41 -13.43 -15.82
CA VAL A 73 2.57 -14.16 -14.87
C VAL A 73 3.19 -14.16 -13.47
N PHE A 74 4.50 -14.43 -13.37
CA PHE A 74 5.24 -14.36 -12.11
C PHE A 74 5.18 -12.97 -11.48
N TYR A 75 5.41 -11.91 -12.26
CA TYR A 75 5.32 -10.54 -11.77
C TYR A 75 3.93 -10.24 -11.23
N ASN A 76 2.88 -10.54 -12.00
CA ASN A 76 1.51 -10.24 -11.61
C ASN A 76 1.09 -10.99 -10.34
N SER A 77 1.44 -12.27 -10.23
CA SER A 77 1.05 -13.12 -9.10
C SER A 77 1.89 -12.91 -7.85
N VAL A 78 3.20 -12.65 -7.96
CA VAL A 78 4.13 -12.64 -6.83
C VAL A 78 4.54 -11.23 -6.39
N ILE A 79 4.72 -10.30 -7.34
CA ILE A 79 5.24 -8.95 -7.07
C ILE A 79 4.08 -7.96 -7.03
N CYS A 80 3.25 -7.95 -8.07
CA CYS A 80 2.15 -7.01 -8.25
C CYS A 80 1.09 -7.17 -7.16
N SER A 81 0.71 -8.40 -6.83
CA SER A 81 -0.21 -8.72 -5.74
C SER A 81 0.21 -8.13 -4.39
N VAL A 82 1.51 -8.13 -4.08
CA VAL A 82 2.04 -7.66 -2.78
C VAL A 82 1.92 -6.16 -2.63
N TRP A 83 2.35 -5.39 -3.62
CA TRP A 83 2.26 -3.93 -3.52
C TRP A 83 0.88 -3.39 -3.89
N ARG A 84 0.02 -4.16 -4.57
CA ARG A 84 -1.40 -3.75 -4.76
C ARG A 84 -2.26 -4.06 -3.55
N TYR A 85 -1.77 -4.86 -2.61
CA TYR A 85 -2.50 -5.20 -1.41
C TYR A 85 -2.91 -3.96 -0.61
N ARG A 86 -4.23 -3.80 -0.41
CA ARG A 86 -4.84 -2.63 0.25
C ARG A 86 -4.35 -1.28 -0.31
N LEU A 87 -3.99 -1.22 -1.59
CA LEU A 87 -3.46 -0.01 -2.22
C LEU A 87 -4.34 1.22 -2.00
N LEU A 88 -5.66 1.06 -1.96
CA LEU A 88 -6.59 2.16 -1.73
C LEU A 88 -6.49 2.78 -0.33
N ALA A 89 -5.96 2.05 0.66
CA ALA A 89 -5.79 2.55 2.02
C ALA A 89 -4.57 3.48 2.16
N TRP A 90 -3.46 3.18 1.47
CA TRP A 90 -2.18 3.87 1.67
C TRP A 90 -1.67 4.59 0.41
N GLY A 91 -2.06 4.16 -0.79
CA GLY A 91 -1.49 4.63 -2.06
C GLY A 91 -1.76 6.11 -2.36
N GLY A 92 -2.91 6.63 -1.92
CA GLY A 92 -3.24 8.05 -1.99
C GLY A 92 -2.47 8.91 -0.99
N ASN A 93 -2.01 8.31 0.11
CA ASN A 93 -1.50 9.01 1.28
C ASN A 93 0.04 9.00 1.39
N ILE A 94 0.72 8.36 0.44
CA ILE A 94 2.20 8.36 0.36
C ILE A 94 2.73 9.58 -0.39
N SER A 95 3.90 10.06 0.02
CA SER A 95 4.63 11.15 -0.62
C SER A 95 5.10 10.79 -2.04
N GLN A 96 5.41 11.80 -2.85
CA GLN A 96 5.94 11.56 -4.20
C GLN A 96 7.26 10.78 -4.17
N CYS A 97 8.15 11.09 -3.21
CA CYS A 97 9.41 10.36 -3.05
C CYS A 97 9.19 8.87 -2.77
N GLU A 98 8.20 8.52 -1.95
CA GLU A 98 7.85 7.12 -1.65
C GLU A 98 7.25 6.42 -2.88
N LYS A 99 6.36 7.11 -3.61
CA LYS A 99 5.84 6.62 -4.89
C LYS A 99 6.97 6.31 -5.86
N ASP A 100 7.93 7.21 -6.00
CA ASP A 100 9.08 7.04 -6.89
C ASP A 100 9.97 5.87 -6.48
N ARG A 101 10.17 5.64 -5.18
CA ARG A 101 10.91 4.47 -4.68
C ARG A 101 10.28 3.15 -5.13
N LEU A 102 8.96 3.00 -5.00
CA LEU A 102 8.24 1.82 -5.49
C LEU A 102 8.24 1.74 -7.02
N ASN A 103 7.98 2.85 -7.71
CA ASN A 103 7.98 2.92 -9.16
C ASN A 103 9.34 2.54 -9.77
N ARG A 104 10.46 2.80 -9.08
CA ARG A 104 11.77 2.30 -9.51
C ARG A 104 11.85 0.77 -9.54
N LEU A 105 11.22 0.07 -8.60
CA LEU A 105 11.14 -1.40 -8.62
C LEU A 105 10.24 -1.89 -9.75
N ILE A 106 9.09 -1.24 -9.94
CA ILE A 106 8.15 -1.54 -11.03
C ILE A 106 8.86 -1.38 -12.39
N LYS A 107 9.53 -0.24 -12.62
CA LYS A 107 10.31 0.00 -13.85
C LYS A 107 11.43 -1.01 -14.06
N ARG A 108 12.09 -1.48 -12.99
CA ARG A 108 13.08 -2.56 -13.10
C ARG A 108 12.43 -3.87 -13.55
N ALA A 109 11.26 -4.21 -13.00
CA ALA A 109 10.51 -5.39 -13.45
C ALA A 109 10.08 -5.27 -14.91
N SER A 110 9.57 -4.10 -15.32
CA SER A 110 9.20 -3.83 -16.72
C SER A 110 10.34 -4.11 -17.70
N ARG A 111 11.57 -3.70 -17.36
CA ARG A 111 12.76 -3.97 -18.20
C ARG A 111 13.12 -5.45 -18.30
N ILE A 112 12.87 -6.23 -17.24
CA ILE A 112 13.13 -7.68 -17.23
C ILE A 112 12.08 -8.43 -18.05
N ILE A 113 10.82 -7.99 -18.01
CA ILE A 113 9.72 -8.62 -18.76
C ILE A 113 9.72 -8.18 -20.22
N GLY A 114 10.15 -6.94 -20.50
CA GLY A 114 10.00 -6.31 -21.82
C GLY A 114 8.66 -5.63 -22.03
N THR A 115 7.82 -5.51 -21.00
CA THR A 115 6.51 -4.84 -21.07
C THR A 115 6.41 -3.73 -20.02
N GLU A 116 5.81 -2.59 -20.39
CA GLU A 116 5.55 -1.51 -19.45
C GLU A 116 4.53 -1.93 -18.38
N GLN A 117 4.79 -1.55 -17.13
CA GLN A 117 3.94 -1.84 -15.99
C GLN A 117 3.44 -0.54 -15.37
N THR A 118 2.19 -0.53 -14.93
CA THR A 118 1.56 0.67 -14.38
C THR A 118 2.17 1.05 -13.03
N GLY A 119 2.44 2.34 -12.84
CA GLY A 119 2.96 2.87 -11.58
C GLY A 119 1.92 2.81 -10.46
N VAL A 120 2.38 3.04 -9.23
CA VAL A 120 1.53 3.04 -8.03
C VAL A 120 0.41 4.09 -8.14
N GLY A 121 0.76 5.30 -8.60
CA GLY A 121 -0.19 6.42 -8.73
C GLY A 121 -1.28 6.15 -9.76
N ASP A 122 -0.92 5.68 -10.95
CA ASP A 122 -1.89 5.39 -12.02
C ASP A 122 -2.78 4.22 -11.65
N THR A 123 -2.21 3.20 -11.02
CA THR A 123 -2.98 2.06 -10.51
C THR A 123 -3.97 2.49 -9.42
N TYR A 124 -3.56 3.37 -8.50
CA TYR A 124 -4.47 3.94 -7.51
C TYR A 124 -5.61 4.74 -8.18
N ARG A 125 -5.28 5.60 -9.14
CA ARG A 125 -6.26 6.41 -9.90
C ARG A 125 -7.25 5.55 -10.68
N ALA A 126 -6.82 4.41 -11.22
CA ALA A 126 -7.69 3.49 -11.94
C ALA A 126 -8.64 2.71 -11.00
N LEU A 127 -8.15 2.32 -9.81
CA LEU A 127 -8.93 1.49 -8.88
C LEU A 127 -9.88 2.28 -7.98
N LEU A 128 -9.55 3.53 -7.66
CA LEU A 128 -10.35 4.34 -6.73
C LEU A 128 -11.80 4.54 -7.22
N PRO A 129 -12.08 4.96 -8.48
CA PRO A 129 -13.44 5.11 -8.97
C PRO A 129 -14.22 3.80 -8.97
N GLN A 130 -13.57 2.69 -9.32
CA GLN A 130 -14.20 1.37 -9.31
C GLN A 130 -14.66 0.99 -7.91
N LYS A 131 -13.79 1.20 -6.90
CA LYS A 131 -14.14 0.90 -5.51
C LYS A 131 -15.23 1.84 -4.98
N LEU A 132 -15.15 3.14 -5.30
CA LEU A 132 -16.17 4.10 -4.91
C LEU A 132 -17.53 3.74 -5.52
N HIS A 133 -17.56 3.35 -6.80
CA HIS A 133 -18.78 2.88 -7.44
C HIS A 133 -19.35 1.66 -6.73
N THR A 134 -18.53 0.66 -6.39
CA THR A 134 -18.98 -0.52 -5.60
C THR A 134 -19.56 -0.11 -4.25
N VAL A 135 -18.94 0.84 -3.55
CA VAL A 135 -19.43 1.32 -2.25
C VAL A 135 -20.74 2.09 -2.40
N TRP A 136 -20.87 2.86 -3.48
CA TRP A 136 -22.07 3.66 -3.76
C TRP A 136 -23.28 2.80 -4.12
N THR A 137 -23.08 1.75 -4.92
CA THR A 137 -24.17 0.86 -5.35
C THR A 137 -24.54 -0.21 -4.32
N ASP A 138 -23.69 -0.45 -3.34
CA ASP A 138 -23.93 -1.42 -2.27
C ASP A 138 -24.83 -0.81 -1.17
N VAL A 139 -26.11 -1.16 -1.20
CA VAL A 139 -27.12 -0.73 -0.23
C VAL A 139 -26.83 -1.25 1.19
N SER A 140 -26.09 -2.35 1.32
CA SER A 140 -25.70 -2.92 2.62
C SER A 140 -24.46 -2.27 3.22
N HIS A 141 -23.80 -1.39 2.46
CA HIS A 141 -22.55 -0.78 2.91
C HIS A 141 -22.80 0.17 4.08
N PRO A 142 -21.99 0.12 5.17
CA PRO A 142 -22.17 1.01 6.33
C PRO A 142 -22.15 2.51 5.99
N LEU A 143 -21.49 2.88 4.89
CA LEU A 143 -21.41 4.25 4.39
C LEU A 143 -22.48 4.62 3.35
N HIS A 144 -23.35 3.69 2.92
CA HIS A 144 -24.34 3.94 1.88
C HIS A 144 -25.25 5.13 2.24
N ASN A 145 -25.83 5.08 3.44
CA ASN A 145 -26.73 6.13 3.95
C ASN A 145 -26.04 7.47 4.24
N SER A 146 -24.71 7.48 4.35
CA SER A 146 -23.95 8.72 4.57
C SER A 146 -23.53 9.43 3.27
N LEU A 147 -23.69 8.75 2.14
CA LEU A 147 -23.28 9.22 0.82
C LEU A 147 -24.47 9.55 -0.10
N SER A 148 -25.66 9.00 0.19
CA SER A 148 -26.94 9.32 -0.46
C SER A 148 -27.49 10.67 -0.04
#